data_AF-A0A7X3ZIX9-F1
#
_entry.id   AF-A0A7X3ZIX9-F1
#
_cell.length_a   1.000
_cell.length_b   1.000
_cell.length_c   1.000
_cell.angle_alpha   90.00
_cell.angle_beta   90.00
_cell.angle_gamma   90.00
#
_symmetry.space_group_name_H-M   'P 1'
#
loop_
_entity.id
_entity.type
_entity.pdbx_description
1 polymer ?
#
loop_
_entity_poly.entity_id
_entity_poly.type
_entity_poly.pdbx_seq_one_letter_code
_entity_poly.pdbx_strand_id
1 'polypeptide(L)'
;MSSTKIEMQVYHGTEQTLNADTFLSILQGDFESIFLTNCIIEGVIVLSSKSAAEAEEQLLVDKEIICIRCEFKNTIKFEKTNFQKEVFFGNSVFRDTVHFGGTVFQNTCDFGESVFEGPALFRGTIFNGVARFSKTCFHQVADYNDVQFSDNAVFRNAIFQDASHFNRVLFNKKLDFVQARFSDTAVFNETTFREETDFTAARFAVSASYQNVSYISDTIWQWLRNKFTHQSMQPTEFYLDSEDINGVLNPFFERYVADQQYVRAFKEIHPFWALVWRWSSDYGRSLALWALWSLLIALTFSFVYMPSPTWFPEWFQETMPQFHQVTGDQADEPLTFWKSFYFSIVTFTTLGFGDVVADNTSARILVTLEVIFGYVMLGGLISIFANKLASRS
;
A
#
# COMPACT_ATOMS: atom_id res chain seq x y z
N MET A 1 43.24 25.04 32.85
CA MET A 1 41.92 24.60 32.35
C MET A 1 42.01 23.12 32.04
N SER A 2 41.71 22.30 33.05
CA SER A 2 41.67 20.84 32.92
C SER A 2 40.34 20.46 32.31
N SER A 3 40.36 19.96 31.09
CA SER A 3 39.23 19.28 30.45
C SER A 3 39.03 17.94 31.15
N THR A 4 38.21 17.92 32.18
CA THR A 4 37.73 16.67 32.79
C THR A 4 36.94 15.92 31.73
N LYS A 5 37.55 14.88 31.15
CA LYS A 5 36.83 13.82 30.42
C LYS A 5 35.75 13.31 31.37
N ILE A 6 34.48 13.63 31.10
CA ILE A 6 33.37 12.98 31.77
C ILE A 6 33.43 11.53 31.29
N GLU A 7 33.87 10.62 32.16
CA GLU A 7 33.75 9.19 31.89
C GLU A 7 32.26 8.89 31.71
N MET A 8 31.89 8.52 30.48
CA MET A 8 30.53 8.17 30.09
C MET A 8 30.08 6.98 30.95
N GLN A 9 29.12 7.21 31.85
CA GLN A 9 28.65 6.17 32.76
C GLN A 9 27.64 5.27 32.04
N VAL A 10 28.06 4.02 31.80
CA VAL A 10 27.24 2.93 31.30
C VAL A 10 26.90 2.00 32.44
N TYR A 11 25.62 1.71 32.64
CA TYR A 11 25.23 0.67 33.59
C TYR A 11 25.31 -0.70 32.92
N HIS A 12 26.07 -1.62 33.50
CA HIS A 12 26.16 -3.01 33.03
C HIS A 12 25.65 -3.97 34.11
N GLY A 13 24.68 -4.82 33.75
CA GLY A 13 24.19 -5.92 34.57
C GLY A 13 24.16 -7.22 33.78
N THR A 14 24.70 -8.29 34.34
CA THR A 14 24.70 -9.63 33.71
C THR A 14 24.32 -10.69 34.72
N GLU A 15 23.35 -11.54 34.40
CA GLU A 15 22.91 -12.68 35.24
C GLU A 15 22.50 -12.28 36.67
N GLN A 16 21.90 -11.09 36.81
CA GLN A 16 21.50 -10.53 38.09
C GLN A 16 19.98 -10.45 38.22
N THR A 17 19.50 -10.54 39.46
CA THR A 17 18.11 -10.19 39.79
C THR A 17 18.07 -8.76 40.32
N LEU A 18 17.30 -7.90 39.66
CA LEU A 18 17.09 -6.50 40.00
C LEU A 18 15.66 -6.31 40.47
N ASN A 19 15.46 -5.60 41.58
CA ASN A 19 14.13 -5.12 41.94
C ASN A 19 13.76 -3.94 41.00
N ALA A 20 12.48 -3.78 40.70
CA ALA A 20 11.91 -2.68 39.93
C ALA A 20 12.34 -1.31 40.46
N ASP A 21 12.44 -1.11 41.77
CA ASP A 21 12.93 0.15 42.34
C ASP A 21 14.38 0.44 41.94
N THR A 22 15.23 -0.59 41.94
CA THR A 22 16.62 -0.47 41.46
C THR A 22 16.65 -0.18 39.97
N PHE A 23 15.88 -0.90 39.18
CA PHE A 23 15.80 -0.67 37.73
C PHE A 23 15.29 0.73 37.40
N LEU A 24 14.26 1.22 38.10
CA LEU A 24 13.75 2.59 37.96
C LEU A 24 14.79 3.63 38.38
N SER A 25 15.56 3.37 39.45
CA SER A 25 16.65 4.26 39.86
C SER A 25 17.76 4.36 38.81
N ILE A 26 18.03 3.26 38.09
CA ILE A 26 19.00 3.23 36.98
C ILE A 26 18.42 3.99 35.77
N LEU A 27 17.14 3.76 35.44
CA LEU A 27 16.45 4.48 34.36
C LEU A 27 16.38 5.99 34.62
N GLN A 28 16.18 6.41 35.88
CA GLN A 28 16.10 7.82 36.26
C GLN A 28 17.45 8.45 36.65
N GLY A 29 18.50 7.64 36.82
CA GLY A 29 19.83 8.08 37.23
C GLY A 29 20.66 8.68 36.08
N ASP A 30 21.87 9.12 36.38
CA ASP A 30 22.77 9.79 35.43
C ASP A 30 23.60 8.79 34.58
N PHE A 31 22.92 7.88 33.90
CA PHE A 31 23.53 6.95 32.95
C PHE A 31 23.19 7.34 31.51
N GLU A 32 24.18 7.26 30.61
CA GLU A 32 23.98 7.51 29.18
C GLU A 32 23.39 6.28 28.46
N SER A 33 23.72 5.09 28.94
CA SER A 33 23.19 3.82 28.44
C SER A 33 23.10 2.75 29.52
N ILE A 34 22.17 1.82 29.31
CA ILE A 34 21.86 0.71 30.21
C ILE A 34 21.97 -0.57 29.41
N PHE A 35 22.83 -1.48 29.86
CA PHE A 35 23.05 -2.79 29.24
C PHE A 35 22.80 -3.90 30.27
N LEU A 36 21.68 -4.60 30.10
CA LEU A 36 21.29 -5.77 30.88
C LEU A 36 21.29 -7.01 30.00
N THR A 37 21.94 -8.08 30.44
CA THR A 37 21.93 -9.37 29.74
C THR A 37 21.63 -10.51 30.71
N ASN A 38 20.72 -11.41 30.36
CA ASN A 38 20.32 -12.55 31.21
C ASN A 38 19.83 -12.11 32.62
N CYS A 39 19.29 -10.91 32.76
CA CYS A 39 18.85 -10.38 34.06
C CYS A 39 17.37 -10.69 34.31
N ILE A 40 17.00 -10.83 35.57
CA ILE A 40 15.61 -10.95 36.02
C ILE A 40 15.23 -9.63 36.68
N ILE A 41 14.13 -9.02 36.26
CA ILE A 41 13.58 -7.81 36.88
C ILE A 41 12.28 -8.18 37.59
N GLU A 42 12.26 -7.96 38.90
CA GLU A 42 11.14 -8.31 39.78
C GLU A 42 10.46 -7.07 40.35
N GLY A 43 9.13 -7.06 40.41
CA GLY A 43 8.35 -5.92 40.89
C GLY A 43 7.74 -5.11 39.75
N VAL A 44 6.68 -4.36 40.08
CA VAL A 44 5.93 -3.56 39.11
C VAL A 44 6.75 -2.34 38.71
N ILE A 45 7.05 -2.18 37.42
CA ILE A 45 7.76 -1.03 36.89
C ILE A 45 6.72 0.00 36.44
N VAL A 46 6.68 1.15 37.08
CA VAL A 46 5.84 2.28 36.65
C VAL A 46 6.70 3.50 36.43
N LEU A 47 6.88 3.85 35.16
CA LEU A 47 7.52 5.07 34.76
C LEU A 47 6.43 6.05 34.29
N SER A 48 6.13 7.05 35.11
CA SER A 48 5.13 8.09 34.83
C SER A 48 5.69 9.46 35.20
N SER A 49 5.19 10.53 34.57
CA SER A 49 5.58 11.88 34.93
C SER A 49 5.15 12.19 36.37
N LYS A 50 6.00 12.88 37.14
CA LYS A 50 5.77 13.14 38.58
C LYS A 50 4.72 14.25 38.84
N SER A 51 4.07 14.78 37.83
CA SER A 51 3.20 15.98 37.92
C SER A 51 1.85 15.73 37.26
N ALA A 52 0.80 15.64 38.08
CA ALA A 52 -0.59 15.63 37.61
C ALA A 52 -1.05 16.99 37.05
N ALA A 53 -0.20 18.03 37.10
CA ALA A 53 -0.51 19.39 36.65
C ALA A 53 -0.08 19.66 35.18
N GLU A 54 0.73 18.78 34.59
CA GLU A 54 1.22 18.88 33.20
C GLU A 54 0.82 17.60 32.45
N ALA A 55 -0.48 17.42 32.19
CA ALA A 55 -1.04 16.23 31.54
C ALA A 55 -0.59 16.04 30.06
N GLU A 56 0.18 16.98 29.52
CA GLU A 56 0.65 17.03 28.13
C GLU A 56 2.16 16.79 27.97
N GLU A 57 2.96 16.83 29.04
CA GLU A 57 4.40 16.68 28.91
C GLU A 57 4.80 15.20 28.99
N GLN A 58 5.28 14.66 27.86
CA GLN A 58 5.79 13.30 27.79
C GLN A 58 7.06 13.18 28.64
N LEU A 59 7.19 12.09 29.41
CA LEU A 59 8.40 11.85 30.18
C LEU A 59 9.56 11.54 29.23
N LEU A 60 10.60 12.36 29.23
CA LEU A 60 11.75 12.17 28.36
C LEU A 60 12.79 11.21 28.97
N VAL A 61 13.18 10.19 28.20
CA VAL A 61 14.25 9.24 28.53
C VAL A 61 15.31 9.31 27.44
N ASP A 62 16.40 10.04 27.72
CA ASP A 62 17.51 10.25 26.79
C ASP A 62 18.70 9.34 27.09
N LYS A 63 18.47 8.04 26.93
CA LYS A 63 19.50 7.01 27.13
C LYS A 63 19.17 5.76 26.32
N GLU A 64 20.22 5.09 25.90
CA GLU A 64 20.10 3.81 25.19
C GLU A 64 19.76 2.71 26.19
N ILE A 65 18.75 1.89 25.89
CA ILE A 65 18.30 0.81 26.76
C ILE A 65 18.46 -0.50 26.01
N ILE A 66 19.36 -1.36 26.47
CA ILE A 66 19.61 -2.68 25.92
C ILE A 66 19.36 -3.71 27.01
N CYS A 67 18.29 -4.46 26.89
CA CYS A 67 17.91 -5.56 27.78
C CYS A 67 17.76 -6.82 26.93
N ILE A 68 18.81 -7.63 26.85
CA ILE A 68 18.83 -8.83 26.00
C ILE A 68 18.67 -10.08 26.86
N ARG A 69 17.81 -11.02 26.45
CA ARG A 69 17.55 -12.26 27.23
C ARG A 69 17.15 -11.99 28.68
N CYS A 70 16.47 -10.88 28.94
CA CYS A 70 16.02 -10.52 30.28
C CYS A 70 14.62 -11.05 30.55
N GLU A 71 14.27 -11.27 31.81
CA GLU A 71 12.94 -11.69 32.23
C GLU A 71 12.31 -10.62 33.12
N PHE A 72 11.17 -10.06 32.70
CA PHE A 72 10.39 -9.12 33.49
C PHE A 72 9.19 -9.85 34.09
N LYS A 73 9.20 -10.03 35.41
CA LYS A 73 8.22 -10.89 36.10
C LYS A 73 6.85 -10.24 36.33
N ASN A 74 6.78 -8.92 36.30
CA ASN A 74 5.59 -8.17 36.68
C ASN A 74 5.29 -7.06 35.67
N THR A 75 4.11 -6.46 35.81
CA THR A 75 3.62 -5.40 34.95
C THR A 75 4.64 -4.28 34.73
N ILE A 76 4.78 -3.85 33.47
CA ILE A 76 5.61 -2.72 33.05
C ILE A 76 4.72 -1.63 32.48
N LYS A 77 4.90 -0.39 32.93
CA LYS A 77 4.19 0.78 32.43
C LYS A 77 5.16 1.88 32.03
N PHE A 78 5.28 2.10 30.73
CA PHE A 78 6.03 3.19 30.09
C PHE A 78 5.09 4.16 29.35
N GLU A 79 3.87 4.33 29.85
CA GLU A 79 2.85 5.17 29.21
C GLU A 79 3.33 6.62 29.06
N LYS A 80 3.04 7.23 27.90
CA LYS A 80 3.40 8.62 27.58
C LYS A 80 4.89 8.95 27.80
N THR A 81 5.77 7.96 27.64
CA THR A 81 7.23 8.14 27.71
C THR A 81 7.80 8.41 26.32
N ASN A 82 8.81 9.27 26.21
CA ASN A 82 9.50 9.61 24.99
C ASN A 82 10.97 9.17 25.07
N PHE A 83 11.27 8.03 24.45
CA PHE A 83 12.62 7.47 24.38
C PHE A 83 13.38 8.12 23.22
N GLN A 84 14.42 8.90 23.54
CA GLN A 84 15.20 9.63 22.55
C GLN A 84 16.23 8.75 21.83
N LYS A 85 16.70 7.68 22.46
CA LYS A 85 17.70 6.74 21.91
C LYS A 85 17.09 5.35 21.67
N GLU A 86 17.91 4.43 21.20
CA GLU A 86 17.55 3.06 20.88
C GLU A 86 17.07 2.28 22.11
N VAL A 87 16.06 1.42 21.90
CA VAL A 87 15.47 0.56 22.94
C VAL A 87 15.37 -0.87 22.43
N PHE A 88 16.19 -1.77 22.97
CA PHE A 88 16.28 -3.17 22.59
C PHE A 88 15.89 -4.08 23.75
N PHE A 89 14.85 -4.88 23.54
CA PHE A 89 14.36 -5.94 24.43
C PHE A 89 14.47 -7.34 23.79
N GLY A 90 15.41 -7.52 22.86
CA GLY A 90 15.58 -8.75 22.10
C GLY A 90 15.73 -10.00 22.98
N ASN A 91 15.11 -11.10 22.56
CA ASN A 91 15.12 -12.39 23.26
C ASN A 91 14.62 -12.35 24.73
N SER A 92 13.93 -11.29 25.15
CA SER A 92 13.44 -11.14 26.53
C SER A 92 12.05 -11.74 26.73
N VAL A 93 11.67 -12.00 27.98
CA VAL A 93 10.36 -12.55 28.38
C VAL A 93 9.63 -11.56 29.27
N PHE A 94 8.39 -11.24 28.92
CA PHE A 94 7.48 -10.40 29.70
C PHE A 94 6.36 -11.27 30.25
N ARG A 95 6.41 -11.57 31.55
CA ARG A 95 5.49 -12.51 32.22
C ARG A 95 4.09 -11.95 32.45
N ASP A 96 3.98 -10.63 32.50
CA ASP A 96 2.76 -9.90 32.85
C ASP A 96 2.57 -8.73 31.86
N THR A 97 1.52 -7.95 32.06
CA THR A 97 1.05 -6.91 31.14
C THR A 97 2.12 -5.83 30.90
N VAL A 98 2.30 -5.44 29.63
CA VAL A 98 3.21 -4.36 29.23
C VAL A 98 2.41 -3.22 28.60
N HIS A 99 2.55 -2.01 29.15
CA HIS A 99 1.87 -0.80 28.70
C HIS A 99 2.86 0.20 28.08
N PHE A 100 2.72 0.44 26.78
CA PHE A 100 3.41 1.49 26.01
C PHE A 100 2.42 2.54 25.47
N GLY A 101 1.27 2.69 26.12
CA GLY A 101 0.21 3.58 25.67
C GLY A 101 0.68 5.02 25.50
N GLY A 102 0.60 5.57 24.28
CA GLY A 102 1.06 6.93 23.96
C GLY A 102 2.58 7.16 24.07
N THR A 103 3.38 6.10 24.15
CA THR A 103 4.85 6.18 24.14
C THR A 103 5.36 6.63 22.77
N VAL A 104 6.49 7.35 22.72
CA VAL A 104 7.19 7.71 21.49
C VAL A 104 8.59 7.11 21.52
N PHE A 105 8.94 6.34 20.49
CA PHE A 105 10.29 5.84 20.25
C PHE A 105 10.90 6.65 19.11
N GLN A 106 11.88 7.52 19.40
CA GLN A 106 12.49 8.38 18.39
C GLN A 106 13.37 7.59 17.41
N ASN A 107 14.02 6.54 17.91
CA ASN A 107 14.97 5.69 17.18
C ASN A 107 14.48 4.24 17.12
N THR A 108 15.36 3.34 16.65
CA THR A 108 15.05 1.92 16.47
C THR A 108 14.59 1.29 17.79
N CYS A 109 13.51 0.52 17.73
CA CYS A 109 13.00 -0.28 18.83
C CYS A 109 12.92 -1.76 18.41
N ASP A 110 13.48 -2.65 19.21
CA ASP A 110 13.61 -4.08 18.87
C ASP A 110 13.09 -4.99 20.00
N PHE A 111 12.06 -5.78 19.69
CA PHE A 111 11.48 -6.84 20.51
C PHE A 111 11.65 -8.22 19.85
N GLY A 112 12.57 -8.37 18.89
CA GLY A 112 12.80 -9.59 18.14
C GLY A 112 13.09 -10.78 19.04
N GLU A 113 12.49 -11.93 18.71
CA GLU A 113 12.61 -13.19 19.46
C GLU A 113 12.16 -13.09 20.93
N SER A 114 11.47 -12.01 21.32
CA SER A 114 10.89 -11.88 22.67
C SER A 114 9.56 -12.62 22.80
N VAL A 115 9.16 -12.85 24.05
CA VAL A 115 7.91 -13.51 24.41
C VAL A 115 7.11 -12.63 25.36
N PHE A 116 5.88 -12.31 24.97
CA PHE A 116 4.88 -11.68 25.82
C PHE A 116 3.89 -12.75 26.30
N GLU A 117 3.95 -13.12 27.58
CA GLU A 117 3.01 -14.05 28.22
C GLU A 117 1.74 -13.33 28.70
N GLY A 118 1.86 -12.06 29.10
CA GLY A 118 0.75 -11.15 29.37
C GLY A 118 0.37 -10.29 28.15
N PRO A 119 -0.69 -9.45 28.26
CA PRO A 119 -1.11 -8.57 27.18
C PRO A 119 -0.04 -7.51 26.85
N ALA A 120 0.13 -7.21 25.58
CA ALA A 120 1.06 -6.20 25.09
C ALA A 120 0.27 -5.00 24.49
N LEU A 121 0.27 -3.87 25.20
CA LEU A 121 -0.60 -2.73 24.93
C LEU A 121 0.21 -1.54 24.41
N PHE A 122 0.21 -1.35 23.09
CA PHE A 122 0.89 -0.28 22.36
C PHE A 122 -0.06 0.82 21.89
N ARG A 123 -1.24 0.97 22.50
CA ARG A 123 -2.26 1.89 21.99
C ARG A 123 -1.76 3.33 21.87
N GLY A 124 -1.84 3.91 20.68
CA GLY A 124 -1.38 5.29 20.42
C GLY A 124 0.14 5.48 20.46
N THR A 125 0.94 4.41 20.47
CA THR A 125 2.41 4.52 20.40
C THR A 125 2.84 5.08 19.04
N ILE A 126 3.91 5.88 19.02
CA ILE A 126 4.55 6.38 17.81
C ILE A 126 5.97 5.81 17.71
N PHE A 127 6.25 5.05 16.65
CA PHE A 127 7.59 4.58 16.30
C PHE A 127 8.16 5.43 15.18
N ASN A 128 9.08 6.35 15.50
CA ASN A 128 9.75 7.19 14.52
C ASN A 128 10.91 6.48 13.82
N GLY A 129 11.58 5.56 14.53
CA GLY A 129 12.55 4.63 13.95
C GLY A 129 11.94 3.29 13.55
N VAL A 130 12.80 2.37 13.11
CA VAL A 130 12.39 1.01 12.73
C VAL A 130 11.88 0.26 13.95
N ALA A 131 10.70 -0.37 13.85
CA ALA A 131 10.12 -1.20 14.91
C ALA A 131 10.21 -2.69 14.53
N ARG A 132 10.93 -3.48 15.32
CA ARG A 132 11.16 -4.91 15.05
C ARG A 132 10.46 -5.78 16.09
N PHE A 133 9.67 -6.71 15.58
CA PHE A 133 8.95 -7.76 16.30
C PHE A 133 9.15 -9.13 15.61
N SER A 134 10.29 -9.29 14.94
CA SER A 134 10.61 -10.51 14.19
C SER A 134 10.66 -11.71 15.13
N LYS A 135 9.93 -12.79 14.82
CA LYS A 135 9.82 -14.00 15.65
C LYS A 135 9.34 -13.75 17.09
N THR A 136 8.69 -12.62 17.35
CA THR A 136 8.08 -12.35 18.66
C THR A 136 6.85 -13.23 18.85
N CYS A 137 6.64 -13.75 20.06
CA CYS A 137 5.45 -14.52 20.41
C CYS A 137 4.57 -13.76 21.40
N PHE A 138 3.33 -13.46 21.02
CA PHE A 138 2.29 -12.88 21.86
C PHE A 138 1.29 -13.98 22.25
N HIS A 139 1.30 -14.39 23.52
CA HIS A 139 0.39 -15.43 24.03
C HIS A 139 -1.02 -14.90 24.31
N GLN A 140 -1.13 -13.61 24.62
CA GLN A 140 -2.39 -12.90 24.87
C GLN A 140 -2.54 -11.74 23.88
N VAL A 141 -3.60 -10.96 24.06
CA VAL A 141 -3.95 -9.82 23.20
C VAL A 141 -2.76 -8.89 22.96
N ALA A 142 -2.53 -8.56 21.69
CA ALA A 142 -1.60 -7.54 21.25
C ALA A 142 -2.38 -6.35 20.67
N ASP A 143 -2.40 -5.23 21.40
CA ASP A 143 -3.16 -4.04 21.04
C ASP A 143 -2.25 -2.97 20.45
N TYR A 144 -2.34 -2.79 19.13
CA TYR A 144 -1.67 -1.74 18.35
C TYR A 144 -2.66 -0.69 17.83
N ASN A 145 -3.83 -0.52 18.46
CA ASN A 145 -4.79 0.48 18.01
C ASN A 145 -4.20 1.89 18.05
N ASP A 146 -4.52 2.71 17.05
CA ASP A 146 -4.07 4.10 16.94
C ASP A 146 -2.53 4.27 16.86
N VAL A 147 -1.78 3.20 16.56
CA VAL A 147 -0.31 3.25 16.43
C VAL A 147 0.12 3.93 15.13
N GLN A 148 1.22 4.66 15.18
CA GLN A 148 1.90 5.19 14.01
C GLN A 148 3.32 4.60 13.88
N PHE A 149 3.59 3.95 12.75
CA PHE A 149 4.93 3.56 12.32
C PHE A 149 5.41 4.54 11.25
N SER A 150 6.32 5.44 11.62
CA SER A 150 6.91 6.42 10.69
C SER A 150 8.05 5.84 9.85
N ASP A 151 8.68 4.76 10.30
CA ASP A 151 9.62 3.94 9.53
C ASP A 151 9.10 2.49 9.39
N ASN A 152 9.93 1.57 8.92
CA ASN A 152 9.57 0.18 8.66
C ASN A 152 9.11 -0.54 9.94
N ALA A 153 8.03 -1.31 9.81
CA ALA A 153 7.50 -2.18 10.85
C ALA A 153 7.69 -3.65 10.44
N VAL A 154 8.43 -4.43 11.24
CA VAL A 154 8.86 -5.79 10.88
C VAL A 154 8.31 -6.79 11.89
N PHE A 155 7.35 -7.60 11.46
CA PHE A 155 6.70 -8.68 12.21
C PHE A 155 6.95 -10.06 11.58
N ARG A 156 8.03 -10.19 10.83
CA ARG A 156 8.40 -11.43 10.14
C ARG A 156 8.47 -12.60 11.11
N ASN A 157 7.79 -13.70 10.79
CA ASN A 157 7.67 -14.89 11.66
C ASN A 157 7.08 -14.62 13.06
N ALA A 158 6.44 -13.47 13.30
CA ALA A 158 5.76 -13.20 14.57
C ALA A 158 4.56 -14.15 14.76
N ILE A 159 4.28 -14.52 16.01
CA ILE A 159 3.17 -15.41 16.37
C ILE A 159 2.24 -14.66 17.30
N PHE A 160 1.01 -14.44 16.86
CA PHE A 160 -0.10 -13.94 17.67
C PHE A 160 -1.00 -15.14 18.00
N GLN A 161 -1.02 -15.56 19.27
CA GLN A 161 -1.83 -16.71 19.69
C GLN A 161 -3.27 -16.32 20.02
N ASP A 162 -3.47 -15.08 20.46
CA ASP A 162 -4.77 -14.47 20.78
C ASP A 162 -5.05 -13.30 19.81
N ALA A 163 -6.12 -12.56 20.03
CA ALA A 163 -6.55 -11.46 19.18
C ALA A 163 -5.47 -10.38 19.02
N SER A 164 -5.29 -9.90 17.79
CA SER A 164 -4.39 -8.80 17.47
C SER A 164 -5.17 -7.63 16.87
N HIS A 165 -5.00 -6.45 17.46
CA HIS A 165 -5.76 -5.26 17.09
C HIS A 165 -4.85 -4.22 16.46
N PHE A 166 -5.03 -3.98 15.18
CA PHE A 166 -4.35 -2.95 14.39
C PHE A 166 -5.39 -1.98 13.81
N ASN A 167 -6.34 -1.49 14.62
CA ASN A 167 -7.33 -0.52 14.13
C ASN A 167 -6.72 0.88 14.04
N ARG A 168 -7.02 1.62 12.97
CA ARG A 168 -6.56 3.01 12.74
C ARG A 168 -5.03 3.14 12.81
N VAL A 169 -4.30 2.11 12.36
CA VAL A 169 -2.84 2.16 12.32
C VAL A 169 -2.37 2.90 11.09
N LEU A 170 -1.31 3.69 11.22
CA LEU A 170 -0.65 4.35 10.10
C LEU A 170 0.73 3.72 9.86
N PHE A 171 0.88 3.01 8.75
CA PHE A 171 2.17 2.54 8.25
C PHE A 171 2.68 3.51 7.16
N ASN A 172 3.63 4.38 7.52
CA ASN A 172 4.19 5.35 6.58
C ASN A 172 5.22 4.74 5.62
N LYS A 173 5.91 3.68 6.05
CA LYS A 173 6.83 2.90 5.22
C LYS A 173 6.44 1.43 5.16
N LYS A 174 7.41 0.54 4.91
CA LYS A 174 7.17 -0.87 4.66
C LYS A 174 6.66 -1.60 5.90
N LEU A 175 5.70 -2.49 5.68
CA LEU A 175 5.20 -3.44 6.66
C LEU A 175 5.53 -4.87 6.21
N ASP A 176 6.25 -5.61 7.04
CA ASP A 176 6.66 -7.00 6.78
C ASP A 176 5.98 -7.95 7.78
N PHE A 177 4.99 -8.71 7.33
CA PHE A 177 4.32 -9.82 8.03
C PHE A 177 4.65 -11.18 7.39
N VAL A 178 5.78 -11.30 6.69
CA VAL A 178 6.17 -12.55 6.02
C VAL A 178 6.22 -13.69 7.03
N GLN A 179 5.52 -14.79 6.74
CA GLN A 179 5.40 -15.97 7.61
C GLN A 179 4.84 -15.69 9.01
N ALA A 180 4.20 -14.54 9.24
CA ALA A 180 3.52 -14.27 10.50
C ALA A 180 2.31 -15.20 10.69
N ARG A 181 2.04 -15.60 11.92
CA ARG A 181 0.92 -16.48 12.27
C ARG A 181 -0.04 -15.77 13.21
N PHE A 182 -1.27 -15.61 12.77
CA PHE A 182 -2.40 -15.13 13.55
C PHE A 182 -3.30 -16.32 13.87
N SER A 183 -3.28 -16.77 15.12
CA SER A 183 -4.02 -17.96 15.56
C SER A 183 -5.45 -17.65 16.01
N ASP A 184 -5.75 -16.37 16.25
CA ASP A 184 -7.09 -15.83 16.48
C ASP A 184 -7.34 -14.65 15.51
N THR A 185 -8.28 -13.78 15.86
CA THR A 185 -8.80 -12.68 15.07
C THR A 185 -7.76 -11.57 14.94
N ALA A 186 -7.40 -11.24 13.70
CA ALA A 186 -6.57 -10.09 13.37
C ALA A 186 -7.44 -8.96 12.80
N VAL A 187 -7.37 -7.75 13.37
CA VAL A 187 -8.25 -6.64 12.95
C VAL A 187 -7.41 -5.47 12.45
N PHE A 188 -7.56 -5.10 11.17
CA PHE A 188 -6.85 -4.01 10.49
C PHE A 188 -7.81 -2.90 10.02
N ASN A 189 -8.92 -2.67 10.73
CA ASN A 189 -9.94 -1.73 10.27
C ASN A 189 -9.42 -0.29 10.31
N GLU A 190 -9.78 0.52 9.32
CA GLU A 190 -9.41 1.94 9.18
C GLU A 190 -7.89 2.17 9.12
N THR A 191 -7.12 1.13 8.82
CA THR A 191 -5.66 1.21 8.73
C THR A 191 -5.21 1.77 7.39
N THR A 192 -4.16 2.58 7.43
CA THR A 192 -3.57 3.21 6.24
C THR A 192 -2.20 2.61 5.97
N PHE A 193 -2.04 2.05 4.77
CA PHE A 193 -0.77 1.55 4.25
C PHE A 193 -0.27 2.51 3.17
N ARG A 194 0.91 3.13 3.35
CA ARG A 194 1.45 4.08 2.36
C ARG A 194 2.45 3.45 1.39
N GLU A 195 3.25 2.49 1.86
CA GLU A 195 4.24 1.79 1.05
C GLU A 195 3.97 0.27 1.01
N GLU A 196 4.98 -0.51 0.64
CA GLU A 196 4.91 -1.96 0.54
C GLU A 196 4.39 -2.64 1.82
N THR A 197 3.47 -3.58 1.66
CA THR A 197 2.84 -4.37 2.72
C THR A 197 2.87 -5.84 2.33
N ASP A 198 3.65 -6.64 3.05
CA ASP A 198 3.94 -8.02 2.70
C ASP A 198 3.36 -9.00 3.73
N PHE A 199 2.38 -9.80 3.30
CA PHE A 199 1.77 -10.91 4.04
C PHE A 199 2.10 -12.27 3.39
N THR A 200 3.20 -12.38 2.64
CA THR A 200 3.59 -13.62 1.96
C THR A 200 3.75 -14.76 2.98
N ALA A 201 3.07 -15.88 2.71
CA ALA A 201 3.02 -17.04 3.61
C ALA A 201 2.55 -16.74 5.05
N ALA A 202 1.92 -15.58 5.29
CA ALA A 202 1.24 -15.33 6.55
C ALA A 202 0.06 -16.29 6.70
N ARG A 203 -0.32 -16.62 7.93
CA ARG A 203 -1.44 -17.54 8.21
C ARG A 203 -2.43 -16.88 9.15
N PHE A 204 -3.71 -16.93 8.79
CA PHE A 204 -4.82 -16.45 9.59
C PHE A 204 -5.73 -17.63 9.91
N ALA A 205 -5.67 -18.16 11.13
CA ALA A 205 -6.37 -19.40 11.48
C ALA A 205 -7.89 -19.23 11.63
N VAL A 206 -8.36 -18.00 11.94
CA VAL A 206 -9.78 -17.71 12.16
C VAL A 206 -10.30 -16.68 11.17
N SER A 207 -9.96 -15.40 11.36
CA SER A 207 -10.43 -14.33 10.48
C SER A 207 -9.50 -13.12 10.53
N ALA A 208 -9.49 -12.36 9.43
CA ALA A 208 -8.77 -11.11 9.32
C ALA A 208 -9.70 -10.03 8.76
N SER A 209 -9.97 -8.99 9.56
CA SER A 209 -10.88 -7.91 9.18
C SER A 209 -10.11 -6.73 8.59
N TYR A 210 -10.50 -6.28 7.38
CA TYR A 210 -9.89 -5.16 6.65
C TYR A 210 -10.94 -4.12 6.21
N GLN A 211 -11.78 -3.65 7.14
CA GLN A 211 -12.82 -2.66 6.82
C GLN A 211 -12.21 -1.27 6.66
N ASN A 212 -12.62 -0.52 5.63
CA ASN A 212 -12.19 0.87 5.39
C ASN A 212 -10.67 1.10 5.39
N VAL A 213 -9.91 0.11 4.92
CA VAL A 213 -8.46 0.26 4.73
C VAL A 213 -8.17 1.28 3.62
N SER A 214 -7.18 2.14 3.86
CA SER A 214 -6.69 3.13 2.90
C SER A 214 -5.32 2.76 2.37
N TYR A 215 -5.10 2.94 1.07
CA TYR A 215 -3.83 2.70 0.39
C TYR A 215 -3.66 3.61 -0.84
N ILE A 216 -2.42 3.75 -1.31
CA ILE A 216 -2.09 4.54 -2.51
C ILE A 216 -2.28 3.66 -3.74
N SER A 217 -3.30 3.95 -4.55
CA SER A 217 -3.61 3.14 -5.74
C SER A 217 -2.62 3.39 -6.89
N ASP A 218 -2.26 2.34 -7.63
CA ASP A 218 -1.55 2.50 -8.91
C ASP A 218 -2.55 2.78 -10.03
N THR A 219 -3.05 4.02 -10.09
CA THR A 219 -3.93 4.48 -11.18
C THR A 219 -3.24 5.54 -12.01
N ILE A 220 -3.57 5.62 -13.30
CA ILE A 220 -3.00 6.63 -14.21
C ILE A 220 -3.29 8.05 -13.74
N TRP A 221 -4.44 8.27 -13.11
CA TRP A 221 -4.84 9.56 -12.55
C TRP A 221 -4.01 9.94 -11.32
N GLN A 222 -3.72 8.97 -10.46
CA GLN A 222 -2.84 9.19 -9.32
C GLN A 222 -1.41 9.45 -9.78
N TRP A 223 -0.93 8.73 -10.78
CA TRP A 223 0.37 9.00 -11.42
C TRP A 223 0.44 10.41 -12.04
N LEU A 224 -0.58 10.81 -12.82
CA LEU A 224 -0.67 12.15 -13.40
C LEU A 224 -0.68 13.21 -12.30
N ARG A 225 -1.51 13.03 -11.26
CA ARG A 225 -1.59 13.94 -10.12
C ARG A 225 -0.24 14.09 -9.45
N ASN A 226 0.43 12.99 -9.11
CA ASN A 226 1.75 12.97 -8.47
C ASN A 226 2.80 13.71 -9.31
N LYS A 227 2.75 13.55 -10.63
CA LYS A 227 3.63 14.27 -11.56
C LYS A 227 3.40 15.79 -11.53
N PHE A 228 2.14 16.23 -11.47
CA PHE A 228 1.80 17.66 -11.39
C PHE A 228 2.02 18.26 -10.00
N THR A 229 1.84 17.49 -8.93
CA THR A 229 2.03 17.94 -7.54
C THR A 229 3.47 17.80 -7.06
N HIS A 230 4.40 17.32 -7.89
CA HIS A 230 5.78 16.97 -7.52
C HIS A 230 5.86 16.05 -6.28
N GLN A 231 4.84 15.23 -6.04
CA GLN A 231 4.83 14.26 -4.94
C GLN A 231 5.38 12.92 -5.41
N SER A 232 6.40 12.39 -4.75
CA SER A 232 7.02 11.08 -5.08
C SER A 232 6.34 9.90 -4.39
N MET A 233 5.01 9.90 -4.27
CA MET A 233 4.31 8.77 -3.65
C MET A 233 4.27 7.59 -4.63
N GLN A 234 4.95 6.51 -4.27
CA GLN A 234 4.84 5.24 -4.99
C GLN A 234 3.50 4.57 -4.61
N PRO A 235 2.88 3.82 -5.54
CA PRO A 235 1.72 3.01 -5.19
C PRO A 235 2.05 2.01 -4.08
N THR A 236 1.08 1.78 -3.20
CA THR A 236 1.18 0.80 -2.12
C THR A 236 1.11 -0.60 -2.71
N GLU A 237 2.19 -1.36 -2.53
CA GLU A 237 2.29 -2.73 -3.00
C GLU A 237 1.83 -3.71 -1.94
N PHE A 238 0.85 -4.56 -2.24
CA PHE A 238 0.46 -5.67 -1.37
C PHE A 238 0.99 -7.00 -1.89
N TYR A 239 1.39 -7.89 -0.98
CA TYR A 239 1.69 -9.29 -1.23
C TYR A 239 0.88 -10.14 -0.26
N LEU A 240 0.14 -11.12 -0.78
CA LEU A 240 -0.74 -11.99 0.01
C LEU A 240 -0.81 -13.36 -0.69
N ASP A 241 -0.34 -14.41 -0.01
CA ASP A 241 -0.39 -15.79 -0.49
C ASP A 241 -0.70 -16.71 0.70
N SER A 242 -1.89 -16.54 1.28
CA SER A 242 -2.30 -17.29 2.45
C SER A 242 -3.47 -18.20 2.13
N GLU A 243 -3.29 -19.49 2.40
CA GLU A 243 -4.23 -20.58 2.07
C GLU A 243 -5.58 -20.50 2.83
N ASP A 244 -5.69 -19.65 3.85
CA ASP A 244 -6.72 -19.76 4.90
C ASP A 244 -7.58 -18.49 5.13
N ILE A 245 -7.64 -17.54 4.17
CA ILE A 245 -8.40 -16.28 4.34
C ILE A 245 -9.92 -16.43 4.17
N ASN A 246 -10.49 -17.55 4.60
CA ASN A 246 -11.92 -17.81 4.45
C ASN A 246 -12.82 -16.99 5.40
N GLY A 247 -12.27 -16.00 6.11
CA GLY A 247 -12.99 -15.19 7.09
C GLY A 247 -13.02 -13.70 6.75
N VAL A 248 -13.94 -13.29 5.87
CA VAL A 248 -14.44 -11.91 5.69
C VAL A 248 -13.36 -10.88 5.31
N LEU A 249 -12.60 -11.16 4.26
CA LEU A 249 -12.02 -10.09 3.47
C LEU A 249 -13.16 -9.21 2.93
N ASN A 250 -12.94 -7.90 2.92
CA ASN A 250 -13.69 -7.05 2.00
C ASN A 250 -13.44 -7.62 0.58
N PRO A 251 -14.45 -8.10 -0.16
CA PRO A 251 -14.24 -8.72 -1.48
C PRO A 251 -13.51 -7.79 -2.46
N PHE A 252 -13.66 -6.47 -2.26
CA PHE A 252 -12.92 -5.47 -3.03
C PHE A 252 -11.41 -5.48 -2.74
N PHE A 253 -11.02 -5.70 -1.48
CA PHE A 253 -9.61 -5.73 -1.08
C PHE A 253 -8.91 -6.99 -1.59
N GLU A 254 -9.54 -8.17 -1.42
CA GLU A 254 -9.00 -9.43 -1.96
C GLU A 254 -8.78 -9.33 -3.47
N ARG A 255 -9.81 -8.87 -4.19
CA ARG A 255 -9.73 -8.66 -5.63
C ARG A 255 -8.68 -7.64 -6.01
N TYR A 256 -8.53 -6.56 -5.24
CA TYR A 256 -7.49 -5.56 -5.47
C TYR A 256 -6.08 -6.16 -5.35
N VAL A 257 -5.83 -6.96 -4.30
CA VAL A 257 -4.53 -7.61 -4.10
C VAL A 257 -4.24 -8.60 -5.22
N ALA A 258 -5.21 -9.45 -5.58
CA ALA A 258 -5.07 -10.40 -6.69
C ALA A 258 -4.81 -9.69 -8.04
N ASP A 259 -5.53 -8.59 -8.32
CA ASP A 259 -5.33 -7.78 -9.52
C ASP A 259 -3.93 -7.15 -9.57
N GLN A 260 -3.43 -6.64 -8.44
CA GLN A 260 -2.07 -6.10 -8.33
C GLN A 260 -1.00 -7.17 -8.60
N GLN A 261 -1.14 -8.36 -8.01
CA GLN A 261 -0.22 -9.48 -8.24
C GLN A 261 -0.23 -9.91 -9.71
N TYR A 262 -1.40 -10.01 -10.33
CA TYR A 262 -1.53 -10.34 -11.75
C TYR A 262 -0.86 -9.30 -12.64
N VAL A 263 -1.13 -8.00 -12.41
CA VAL A 263 -0.55 -6.90 -13.20
C VAL A 263 0.98 -6.91 -13.11
N ARG A 264 1.55 -7.22 -11.93
CA ARG A 264 3.01 -7.33 -11.76
C ARG A 264 3.57 -8.52 -12.53
N ALA A 265 3.03 -9.72 -12.33
CA ALA A 265 3.47 -10.91 -13.04
C ALA A 265 3.38 -10.72 -14.57
N PHE A 266 2.29 -10.11 -15.04
CA PHE A 266 2.14 -9.77 -16.46
C PHE A 266 3.17 -8.74 -16.94
N LYS A 267 3.48 -7.71 -16.14
CA LYS A 267 4.48 -6.68 -16.47
C LYS A 267 5.90 -7.23 -16.55
N GLU A 268 6.24 -8.21 -15.71
CA GLU A 268 7.54 -8.88 -15.76
C GLU A 268 7.72 -9.69 -17.06
N ILE A 269 6.67 -10.37 -17.50
CA ILE A 269 6.70 -11.19 -18.72
C ILE A 269 6.53 -10.32 -19.99
N HIS A 270 5.66 -9.31 -19.92
CA HIS A 270 5.22 -8.49 -21.06
C HIS A 270 5.20 -6.99 -20.76
N PRO A 271 6.36 -6.33 -20.58
CA PRO A 271 6.44 -4.93 -20.15
C PRO A 271 5.82 -3.95 -21.15
N PHE A 272 5.98 -4.20 -22.45
CA PHE A 272 5.39 -3.36 -23.51
C PHE A 272 3.86 -3.42 -23.50
N TRP A 273 3.27 -4.62 -23.42
CA TRP A 273 1.82 -4.77 -23.38
C TRP A 273 1.21 -4.26 -22.09
N ALA A 274 1.91 -4.39 -20.96
CA ALA A 274 1.48 -3.80 -19.69
C ALA A 274 1.38 -2.28 -19.78
N LEU A 275 2.34 -1.62 -20.46
CA LEU A 275 2.29 -0.19 -20.71
C LEU A 275 1.08 0.21 -21.57
N VAL A 276 0.82 -0.51 -22.66
CA VAL A 276 -0.35 -0.27 -23.52
C VAL A 276 -1.66 -0.44 -22.74
N TRP A 277 -1.76 -1.49 -21.92
CA TRP A 277 -2.95 -1.77 -21.13
C TRP A 277 -3.20 -0.72 -20.04
N ARG A 278 -2.13 -0.22 -19.40
CA ARG A 278 -2.19 0.90 -18.45
C ARG A 278 -2.73 2.17 -19.12
N TRP A 279 -2.17 2.56 -20.27
CA TRP A 279 -2.54 3.82 -20.93
C TRP A 279 -3.93 3.78 -21.57
N SER A 280 -4.39 2.61 -21.99
CA SER A 280 -5.70 2.46 -22.65
C SER A 280 -6.86 2.39 -21.65
N SER A 281 -6.71 1.65 -20.55
CA SER A 281 -7.82 1.39 -19.61
C SER A 281 -7.43 1.41 -18.13
N ASP A 282 -6.19 1.78 -17.80
CA ASP A 282 -5.66 1.67 -16.43
C ASP A 282 -5.77 0.24 -15.90
N TYR A 283 -5.29 -0.73 -16.70
CA TYR A 283 -5.43 -2.16 -16.46
C TYR A 283 -6.89 -2.63 -16.33
N GLY A 284 -7.79 -2.05 -17.12
CA GLY A 284 -9.22 -2.37 -17.11
C GLY A 284 -10.02 -1.69 -15.98
N ARG A 285 -9.41 -0.80 -15.20
CA ARG A 285 -10.06 -0.10 -14.07
C ARG A 285 -10.85 1.14 -14.51
N SER A 286 -10.50 1.74 -15.65
CA SER A 286 -11.04 3.02 -16.12
C SER A 286 -11.82 2.91 -17.44
N LEU A 287 -13.15 2.83 -17.32
CA LEU A 287 -14.08 2.89 -18.46
C LEU A 287 -14.02 4.25 -19.19
N ALA A 288 -13.77 5.34 -18.46
CA ALA A 288 -13.66 6.67 -19.04
C ALA A 288 -12.43 6.80 -19.95
N LEU A 289 -11.29 6.23 -19.54
CA LEU A 289 -10.07 6.24 -20.35
C LEU A 289 -10.27 5.42 -21.63
N TRP A 290 -10.94 4.27 -21.50
CA TRP A 290 -11.29 3.45 -22.65
C TRP A 290 -12.21 4.17 -23.64
N ALA A 291 -13.27 4.82 -23.13
CA ALA A 291 -14.19 5.62 -23.94
C ALA A 291 -13.48 6.81 -24.61
N LEU A 292 -12.54 7.46 -23.91
CA LEU A 292 -11.71 8.53 -24.47
C LEU A 292 -10.88 8.02 -25.65
N TRP A 293 -10.20 6.88 -25.50
CA TRP A 293 -9.44 6.28 -26.61
C TRP A 293 -10.31 5.87 -27.78
N SER A 294 -11.50 5.29 -27.53
CA SER A 294 -12.46 4.99 -28.60
C SER A 294 -12.83 6.24 -29.39
N LEU A 295 -13.11 7.34 -28.69
CA LEU A 295 -13.42 8.62 -29.32
C LEU A 295 -12.24 9.19 -30.10
N LEU A 296 -11.02 9.13 -29.54
CA LEU A 296 -9.80 9.61 -30.21
C LEU A 296 -9.46 8.81 -31.46
N ILE A 297 -9.69 7.48 -31.43
CA ILE A 297 -9.53 6.62 -32.60
C ILE A 297 -10.53 7.05 -33.67
N ALA A 298 -11.82 7.15 -33.34
CA ALA A 298 -12.84 7.60 -34.28
C ALA A 298 -12.50 8.99 -34.86
N LEU A 299 -12.12 9.95 -34.01
CA LEU A 299 -11.69 11.28 -34.46
C LEU A 299 -10.50 11.21 -35.42
N THR A 300 -9.53 10.34 -35.16
CA THR A 300 -8.37 10.17 -36.04
C THR A 300 -8.79 9.64 -37.40
N PHE A 301 -9.62 8.59 -37.46
CA PHE A 301 -10.16 8.06 -38.70
C PHE A 301 -11.00 9.10 -39.47
N SER A 302 -11.73 9.95 -38.74
CA SER A 302 -12.50 11.06 -39.31
C SER A 302 -11.62 12.03 -40.10
N PHE A 303 -10.43 12.37 -39.58
CA PHE A 303 -9.49 13.21 -40.32
C PHE A 303 -8.87 12.50 -41.53
N VAL A 304 -8.67 11.19 -41.47
CA VAL A 304 -8.13 10.43 -42.61
C VAL A 304 -9.18 10.22 -43.70
N TYR A 305 -10.47 10.17 -43.35
CA TYR A 305 -11.59 10.11 -44.30
C TYR A 305 -11.87 11.43 -45.01
N MET A 306 -11.35 12.54 -44.51
CA MET A 306 -11.50 13.81 -45.20
C MET A 306 -10.71 13.80 -46.51
N PRO A 307 -11.23 14.45 -47.56
CA PRO A 307 -10.54 14.55 -48.83
C PRO A 307 -9.15 15.18 -48.65
N SER A 308 -8.17 14.63 -49.35
CA SER A 308 -6.79 15.06 -49.23
C SER A 308 -6.67 16.54 -49.60
N PRO A 309 -5.91 17.34 -48.82
CA PRO A 309 -5.64 18.71 -49.17
C PRO A 309 -5.01 18.87 -50.56
N THR A 310 -5.44 19.90 -51.29
CA THR A 310 -5.07 20.15 -52.69
C THR A 310 -3.59 20.49 -52.92
N TRP A 311 -2.82 20.72 -51.86
CA TRP A 311 -1.38 21.01 -51.90
C TRP A 311 -0.50 19.76 -51.92
N PHE A 312 -1.08 18.56 -51.81
CA PHE A 312 -0.33 17.33 -52.02
C PHE A 312 -0.07 17.05 -53.50
N PRO A 313 1.05 16.40 -53.87
CA PRO A 313 1.32 15.99 -55.25
C PRO A 313 0.25 15.03 -55.81
N GLU A 314 -0.05 15.10 -57.11
CA GLU A 314 -1.08 14.28 -57.77
C GLU A 314 -0.89 12.77 -57.55
N TRP A 315 0.35 12.26 -57.68
CA TRP A 315 0.67 10.85 -57.44
C TRP A 315 0.31 10.39 -56.01
N PHE A 316 0.36 11.31 -55.05
CA PHE A 316 -0.02 11.02 -53.67
C PHE A 316 -1.54 11.08 -53.50
N GLN A 317 -2.22 12.04 -54.15
CA GLN A 317 -3.69 12.14 -54.13
C GLN A 317 -4.40 10.92 -54.73
N GLU A 318 -3.83 10.30 -55.77
CA GLU A 318 -4.36 9.07 -56.38
C GLU A 318 -4.27 7.84 -55.46
N THR A 319 -3.32 7.82 -54.53
CA THR A 319 -3.12 6.72 -53.58
C THR A 319 -3.90 6.90 -52.28
N MET A 320 -4.31 8.13 -51.97
CA MET A 320 -5.10 8.47 -50.79
C MET A 320 -6.51 7.88 -50.85
N PRO A 321 -7.11 7.57 -49.69
CA PRO A 321 -8.42 6.93 -49.66
C PRO A 321 -9.52 7.90 -50.13
N GLN A 322 -10.41 7.42 -51.00
CA GLN A 322 -11.50 8.20 -51.59
C GLN A 322 -12.86 7.64 -51.18
N PHE A 323 -13.78 8.55 -50.88
CA PHE A 323 -15.13 8.24 -50.41
C PHE A 323 -16.13 9.23 -50.99
N HIS A 324 -17.34 8.76 -51.27
CA HIS A 324 -18.47 9.59 -51.63
C HIS A 324 -19.72 9.18 -50.86
N GLN A 325 -20.65 10.12 -50.75
CA GLN A 325 -21.97 9.91 -50.15
C GLN A 325 -22.97 9.51 -51.25
N VAL A 326 -23.70 8.42 -51.01
CA VAL A 326 -24.65 7.82 -51.97
C VAL A 326 -26.09 8.29 -51.75
N THR A 327 -26.43 8.77 -50.55
CA THR A 327 -27.80 9.13 -50.14
C THR A 327 -27.91 10.55 -49.60
N GLY A 328 -28.98 11.28 -49.96
CA GLY A 328 -29.29 12.64 -49.51
C GLY A 328 -29.17 13.73 -50.59
N ASP A 329 -29.50 14.97 -50.25
CA ASP A 329 -29.53 16.12 -51.18
C ASP A 329 -28.15 16.57 -51.70
N GLN A 330 -27.07 15.99 -51.15
CA GLN A 330 -25.66 16.26 -51.51
C GLN A 330 -24.94 14.97 -51.93
N ALA A 331 -25.61 14.11 -52.71
CA ALA A 331 -24.97 12.98 -53.36
C ALA A 331 -23.78 13.48 -54.21
N ASP A 332 -22.65 12.78 -54.16
CA ASP A 332 -21.40 13.10 -54.87
C ASP A 332 -20.61 14.35 -54.40
N GLU A 333 -21.01 15.01 -53.31
CA GLU A 333 -20.18 16.05 -52.69
C GLU A 333 -19.05 15.46 -51.82
N PRO A 334 -17.88 16.13 -51.73
CA PRO A 334 -16.80 15.70 -50.85
C PRO A 334 -17.24 15.67 -49.38
N LEU A 335 -16.76 14.68 -48.63
CA LEU A 335 -17.07 14.56 -47.21
C LEU A 335 -16.55 15.76 -46.43
N THR A 336 -17.45 16.44 -45.72
CA THR A 336 -17.09 17.41 -44.69
C THR A 336 -16.62 16.69 -43.43
N PHE A 337 -15.92 17.40 -42.53
CA PHE A 337 -15.46 16.84 -41.25
C PHE A 337 -16.58 16.10 -40.49
N TRP A 338 -17.78 16.69 -40.41
CA TRP A 338 -18.90 16.08 -39.67
C TRP A 338 -19.44 14.82 -40.35
N LYS A 339 -19.45 14.77 -41.69
CA LYS A 339 -19.83 13.56 -42.44
C LYS A 339 -18.78 12.45 -42.25
N SER A 340 -17.50 12.80 -42.33
CA SER A 340 -16.39 11.88 -42.04
C SER A 340 -16.41 11.37 -40.60
N PHE A 341 -16.74 12.23 -39.64
CA PHE A 341 -16.86 11.86 -38.22
C PHE A 341 -18.04 10.92 -37.98
N TYR A 342 -19.20 11.24 -38.54
CA TYR A 342 -20.34 10.34 -38.50
C TYR A 342 -20.01 8.98 -39.14
N PHE A 343 -19.38 8.97 -40.32
CA PHE A 343 -19.00 7.72 -41.00
C PHE A 343 -18.02 6.88 -40.18
N SER A 344 -17.03 7.53 -39.55
CA SER A 344 -16.11 6.87 -38.62
C SER A 344 -16.83 6.25 -37.43
N ILE A 345 -17.73 6.99 -36.77
CA ILE A 345 -18.50 6.45 -35.63
C ILE A 345 -19.33 5.22 -36.05
N VAL A 346 -20.02 5.30 -37.19
CA VAL A 346 -20.88 4.21 -37.71
C VAL A 346 -20.05 2.98 -38.08
N THR A 347 -18.87 3.19 -38.66
CA THR A 347 -17.94 2.12 -39.03
C THR A 347 -17.28 1.49 -37.80
N PHE A 348 -16.78 2.32 -36.89
CA PHE A 348 -16.15 1.91 -35.63
C PHE A 348 -17.12 1.15 -34.70
N THR A 349 -18.40 1.54 -34.69
CA THR A 349 -19.45 0.81 -33.95
C THR A 349 -20.06 -0.35 -34.72
N THR A 350 -19.57 -0.60 -35.95
CA THR A 350 -20.02 -1.67 -36.86
C THR A 350 -21.52 -1.62 -37.22
N LEU A 351 -22.16 -0.45 -37.10
CA LEU A 351 -23.56 -0.24 -37.44
C LEU A 351 -23.82 -0.26 -38.96
N GLY A 352 -22.94 0.39 -39.74
CA GLY A 352 -22.93 0.33 -41.21
C GLY A 352 -24.24 0.71 -41.93
N PHE A 353 -24.65 1.98 -41.90
CA PHE A 353 -25.88 2.44 -42.57
C PHE A 353 -25.85 2.42 -44.11
N GLY A 354 -24.66 2.33 -44.72
CA GLY A 354 -24.50 2.19 -46.18
C GLY A 354 -24.70 3.49 -46.97
N ASP A 355 -24.62 4.64 -46.30
CA ASP A 355 -24.78 5.98 -46.88
C ASP A 355 -23.48 6.57 -47.46
N VAL A 356 -22.32 6.09 -47.01
CA VAL A 356 -21.00 6.45 -47.52
C VAL A 356 -20.26 5.17 -47.97
N VAL A 357 -19.60 5.24 -49.13
CA VAL A 357 -18.93 4.08 -49.74
C VAL A 357 -17.46 4.38 -50.03
N ALA A 358 -16.62 3.36 -49.90
CA ALA A 358 -15.20 3.39 -50.20
C ALA A 358 -14.92 3.07 -51.68
N ASP A 359 -14.39 4.04 -52.41
CA ASP A 359 -14.24 3.94 -53.87
C ASP A 359 -13.03 3.11 -54.28
N ASN A 360 -11.90 3.35 -53.64
CA ASN A 360 -10.63 2.74 -53.99
C ASN A 360 -10.14 1.71 -52.96
N THR A 361 -9.11 0.95 -53.33
CA THR A 361 -8.56 -0.12 -52.48
C THR A 361 -8.02 0.40 -51.15
N SER A 362 -7.38 1.58 -51.13
CA SER A 362 -6.86 2.19 -49.91
C SER A 362 -7.98 2.56 -48.93
N ALA A 363 -9.08 3.13 -49.41
CA ALA A 363 -10.27 3.39 -48.61
C ALA A 363 -10.86 2.11 -48.00
N ARG A 364 -10.97 1.04 -48.79
CA ARG A 364 -11.49 -0.26 -48.30
C ARG A 364 -10.59 -0.90 -47.24
N ILE A 365 -9.27 -0.84 -47.42
CA ILE A 365 -8.30 -1.30 -46.41
C ILE A 365 -8.49 -0.52 -45.11
N LEU A 366 -8.61 0.80 -45.21
CA LEU A 366 -8.72 1.67 -44.06
C LEU A 366 -10.02 1.43 -43.27
N VAL A 367 -11.17 1.32 -43.97
CA VAL A 367 -12.46 0.94 -43.35
C VAL A 367 -12.35 -0.42 -42.66
N THR A 368 -11.67 -1.39 -43.29
CA THR A 368 -11.44 -2.71 -42.69
C THR A 368 -10.62 -2.61 -41.40
N LEU A 369 -9.58 -1.78 -41.38
CA LEU A 369 -8.77 -1.55 -40.19
C LEU A 369 -9.59 -0.89 -39.07
N GLU A 370 -10.42 0.11 -39.39
CA GLU A 370 -11.28 0.76 -38.40
C GLU A 370 -12.27 -0.22 -37.78
N VAL A 371 -12.89 -1.10 -38.57
CA VAL A 371 -13.79 -2.15 -38.07
C VAL A 371 -13.06 -3.11 -37.11
N ILE A 372 -11.81 -3.50 -37.43
CA ILE A 372 -10.98 -4.33 -36.54
C ILE A 372 -10.74 -3.61 -35.21
N PHE A 373 -10.35 -2.33 -35.24
CA PHE A 373 -10.20 -1.53 -34.02
C PHE A 373 -11.51 -1.42 -33.25
N GLY A 374 -12.64 -1.19 -33.94
CA GLY A 374 -13.97 -1.15 -33.37
C GLY A 374 -14.31 -2.40 -32.56
N TYR A 375 -14.09 -3.59 -33.14
CA TYR A 375 -14.31 -4.86 -32.44
C TYR A 375 -13.38 -5.05 -31.23
N VAL A 376 -12.09 -4.67 -31.33
CA VAL A 376 -11.16 -4.73 -30.20
C VAL A 376 -11.63 -3.81 -29.06
N MET A 377 -12.05 -2.59 -29.41
CA MET A 377 -12.54 -1.61 -28.43
C MET A 377 -13.88 -2.05 -27.82
N LEU A 378 -14.78 -2.64 -28.59
CA LEU A 378 -16.02 -3.21 -28.08
C LEU A 378 -15.76 -4.39 -27.12
N GLY A 379 -14.87 -5.31 -27.48
CA GLY A 379 -14.49 -6.45 -26.64
C GLY A 379 -13.88 -6.01 -25.30
N GLY A 380 -12.98 -5.02 -25.32
CA GLY A 380 -12.42 -4.44 -24.09
C GLY A 380 -13.46 -3.70 -23.26
N LEU A 381 -14.41 -2.99 -23.88
CA LEU A 381 -15.50 -2.32 -23.16
C LEU A 381 -16.38 -3.33 -22.41
N ILE A 382 -16.75 -4.43 -23.08
CA ILE A 382 -17.53 -5.51 -22.46
C ILE A 382 -16.75 -6.13 -21.30
N SER A 383 -15.45 -6.39 -21.46
CA SER A 383 -14.59 -6.93 -20.39
C SER A 383 -14.52 -6.00 -19.17
N ILE A 384 -14.28 -4.70 -19.39
CA ILE A 384 -14.24 -3.69 -18.31
C ILE A 384 -15.59 -3.58 -17.61
N PHE A 385 -16.67 -3.55 -18.39
CA PHE A 385 -18.03 -3.44 -17.85
C PHE A 385 -18.43 -4.68 -17.04
N ALA A 386 -18.15 -5.87 -17.55
CA ALA A 386 -18.38 -7.14 -16.86
C ALA A 386 -17.63 -7.18 -15.53
N ASN A 387 -16.34 -6.77 -15.53
CA ASN A 387 -15.54 -6.70 -14.31
C ASN A 387 -16.14 -5.76 -13.25
N LYS A 388 -16.71 -4.63 -13.68
CA LYS A 388 -17.30 -3.61 -12.81
C LYS A 388 -18.70 -3.98 -12.30
N LEU A 389 -19.46 -4.79 -13.04
CA LEU A 389 -20.72 -5.37 -12.56
C LEU A 389 -20.44 -6.49 -11.57
N ALA A 390 -19.52 -7.39 -11.90
CA ALA A 390 -19.09 -8.47 -11.02
C ALA A 390 -18.43 -7.98 -9.72
N SER A 391 -17.97 -6.73 -9.66
CA SER A 391 -17.47 -6.15 -8.40
C SER A 391 -18.57 -5.64 -7.47
N ARG A 392 -19.82 -5.49 -7.95
CA ARG A 392 -20.95 -4.99 -7.15
C ARG A 392 -21.90 -6.08 -6.65
N SER A 393 -21.80 -7.29 -7.21
CA SER A 393 -22.50 -8.51 -6.79
C SER A 393 -21.62 -9.31 -5.85
#